data_AF-A0A5L4HAQ2-F1
#
_entry.id   AF-A0A5L4HAQ2-F1
#
_cell.length_a   1.000
_cell.length_b   1.000
_cell.length_c   1.000
_cell.angle_alpha   90.00
_cell.angle_beta   90.00
_cell.angle_gamma   90.00
#
_symmetry.space_group_name_H-M   'P 1'
#
loop_
_entity.id
_entity.type
_entity.pdbx_description
1 polymer ?
#
loop_
_entity_poly.entity_id
_entity_poly.type
_entity_poly.pdbx_seq_one_letter_code
_entity_poly.pdbx_strand_id
1 'polypeptide(L)'
;MMFYAYEDFEKDVKFLAKKVKEEFAPDALVAIARGGLSLGHSLAVALKTRNLFALNSIHYDDTRKLDSVEVFNIPNLSAYKRVLLIDDIVDSGESLSEIKRILKAKFPHIELKIATIFYKKTALLQPEFSVKEASEWVEFYWDIEL
;
A
#
# COMPACT_ATOMS: atom_id res chain seq x y z
N MET A 1 -18.13 11.31 6.62
CA MET A 1 -17.89 9.96 6.08
C MET A 1 -18.07 10.06 4.58
N MET A 2 -17.07 9.65 3.81
CA MET A 2 -17.11 9.68 2.35
C MET A 2 -17.16 8.26 1.81
N PHE A 3 -18.06 8.02 0.86
CA PHE A 3 -18.09 6.77 0.10
C PHE A 3 -17.16 6.89 -1.11
N TYR A 4 -16.18 6.00 -1.21
CA TYR A 4 -15.20 5.96 -2.28
C TYR A 4 -15.58 4.90 -3.32
N ALA A 5 -16.34 5.36 -4.31
CA ALA A 5 -16.90 4.54 -5.38
C ALA A 5 -15.82 4.04 -6.36
N TYR A 6 -16.17 2.98 -7.10
CA TYR A 6 -15.30 2.38 -8.12
C TYR A 6 -14.87 3.38 -9.20
N GLU A 7 -15.75 4.30 -9.60
CA GLU A 7 -15.46 5.30 -10.64
C GLU A 7 -14.36 6.28 -10.21
N ASP A 8 -14.27 6.59 -8.91
CA ASP A 8 -13.20 7.43 -8.37
C ASP A 8 -11.91 6.64 -8.19
N PHE A 9 -12.03 5.38 -7.75
CA PHE A 9 -10.92 4.43 -7.73
C PHE A 9 -10.25 4.27 -9.10
N GLU A 10 -11.04 4.07 -10.16
CA GLU A 10 -10.50 3.90 -11.51
C GLU A 10 -9.66 5.12 -11.95
N LYS A 11 -10.15 6.34 -11.68
CA LYS A 11 -9.44 7.59 -12.02
C LYS A 11 -8.14 7.73 -11.23
N ASP A 12 -8.19 7.47 -9.93
CA ASP A 12 -7.07 7.62 -9.02
C ASP A 12 -5.97 6.58 -9.31
N VAL A 13 -6.34 5.33 -9.62
CA VAL A 13 -5.41 4.29 -10.06
C VAL A 13 -4.70 4.69 -11.35
N LYS A 14 -5.43 5.21 -12.34
CA LYS A 14 -4.81 5.66 -13.61
C LYS A 14 -3.78 6.76 -13.37
N PHE A 15 -4.10 7.71 -12.48
CA PHE A 15 -3.18 8.76 -12.07
C PHE A 15 -1.94 8.20 -11.37
N LEU A 16 -2.11 7.33 -10.37
CA LEU A 16 -1.01 6.68 -9.66
C LEU A 16 -0.13 5.86 -10.59
N ALA A 17 -0.73 5.03 -11.46
CA ALA A 17 0.01 4.18 -12.39
C ALA A 17 0.91 5.00 -13.31
N LYS A 18 0.42 6.14 -13.80
CA LYS A 18 1.22 7.05 -14.63
C LYS A 18 2.41 7.60 -13.86
N LYS A 19 2.20 8.18 -12.67
CA LYS A 19 3.27 8.71 -11.82
C LYS A 19 4.31 7.66 -11.45
N VAL A 20 3.84 6.51 -10.94
CA VAL A 20 4.70 5.38 -10.57
C VAL A 20 5.55 4.92 -11.75
N LYS A 21 4.97 4.83 -12.95
CA LYS A 21 5.70 4.43 -14.15
C LYS A 21 6.77 5.45 -14.56
N GLU A 22 6.45 6.74 -14.49
CA GLU A 22 7.33 7.83 -14.95
C GLU A 22 8.47 8.10 -13.94
N GLU A 23 8.19 8.03 -12.64
CA GLU A 23 9.12 8.48 -11.60
C GLU A 23 9.86 7.35 -10.87
N PHE A 24 9.42 6.10 -10.98
CA PHE A 24 10.02 4.98 -10.26
C PHE A 24 10.18 3.69 -11.06
N ALA A 25 9.18 3.34 -11.88
CA ALA A 25 9.16 2.13 -12.71
C ALA A 25 9.52 0.85 -11.92
N PRO A 26 8.70 0.45 -10.91
CA PRO A 26 9.01 -0.69 -10.05
C PRO A 26 9.13 -1.99 -10.85
N ASP A 27 10.03 -2.88 -10.42
CA ASP A 27 10.18 -4.24 -10.97
C ASP A 27 9.38 -5.30 -10.19
N ALA A 28 8.94 -4.98 -8.96
CA ALA A 28 7.95 -5.73 -8.19
C ALA A 28 6.99 -4.82 -7.41
N LEU A 29 5.77 -5.31 -7.23
CA LEU A 29 4.72 -4.71 -6.42
C LEU A 29 4.46 -5.62 -5.20
N VAL A 30 4.29 -5.03 -4.03
CA VAL A 30 3.93 -5.76 -2.80
C VAL A 30 2.70 -5.08 -2.19
N ALA A 31 1.56 -5.74 -2.26
CA ALA A 31 0.33 -5.28 -1.64
C ALA A 31 0.26 -5.69 -0.17
N ILE A 32 -0.13 -4.77 0.71
CA ILE A 32 -0.41 -5.07 2.11
C ILE A 32 -1.85 -5.59 2.19
N ALA A 33 -1.99 -6.86 2.52
CA ALA A 33 -3.31 -7.46 2.69
C ALA A 33 -3.94 -7.00 4.02
N ARG A 34 -5.22 -6.61 4.04
CA ARG A 34 -6.20 -6.71 2.92
C ARG A 34 -6.33 -5.44 2.07
N GLY A 35 -6.24 -4.26 2.67
CA GLY A 35 -6.59 -2.98 2.03
C GLY A 35 -5.86 -2.69 0.72
N GLY A 36 -4.55 -2.94 0.69
CA GLY A 36 -3.71 -2.76 -0.50
C GLY A 36 -3.98 -3.73 -1.67
N LEU A 37 -4.80 -4.77 -1.52
CA LEU A 37 -4.98 -5.80 -2.56
C LEU A 37 -5.68 -5.26 -3.82
N SER A 38 -6.76 -4.50 -3.65
CA SER A 38 -7.52 -3.91 -4.77
C SER A 38 -6.66 -2.96 -5.59
N LEU A 39 -5.92 -2.08 -4.90
CA LEU A 39 -4.98 -1.15 -5.52
C LEU A 39 -3.81 -1.88 -6.17
N GLY A 40 -3.22 -2.85 -5.47
CA GLY A 40 -2.09 -3.64 -5.96
C GLY A 40 -2.41 -4.40 -7.25
N HIS A 41 -3.58 -5.05 -7.30
CA HIS A 41 -4.09 -5.67 -8.52
C HIS A 41 -4.18 -4.66 -9.66
N SER A 42 -4.89 -3.55 -9.43
CA SER A 42 -5.20 -2.58 -10.48
C SER A 42 -3.93 -1.89 -11.02
N LEU A 43 -2.96 -1.60 -10.14
CA LEU A 43 -1.64 -1.11 -10.54
C LEU A 43 -0.85 -2.16 -11.33
N ALA A 44 -0.87 -3.44 -10.94
CA ALA A 44 -0.19 -4.49 -11.68
C ALA A 44 -0.70 -4.62 -13.13
N VAL A 45 -2.03 -4.56 -13.30
CA VAL A 45 -2.68 -4.56 -14.61
C VAL A 45 -2.27 -3.31 -15.42
N ALA A 46 -2.37 -2.13 -14.83
CA ALA A 46 -2.04 -0.86 -15.51
C ALA A 46 -0.56 -0.78 -15.92
N LEU A 47 0.35 -1.29 -15.09
CA LEU A 47 1.79 -1.33 -15.33
C LEU A 47 2.24 -2.52 -16.17
N LYS A 48 1.33 -3.44 -16.52
CA LYS A 48 1.59 -4.66 -17.30
C LYS A 48 2.66 -5.57 -16.67
N THR A 49 2.64 -5.70 -15.35
CA THR A 49 3.55 -6.60 -14.62
C THR A 49 2.82 -7.78 -14.00
N ARG A 50 3.50 -8.92 -13.92
CA ARG A 50 3.04 -10.12 -13.20
C ARG A 50 3.72 -10.28 -11.83
N ASN A 51 4.73 -9.45 -11.53
CA ASN A 51 5.45 -9.47 -10.26
C ASN A 51 4.66 -8.72 -9.17
N LEU A 52 3.43 -9.16 -8.94
CA LEU A 52 2.59 -8.70 -7.83
C LEU A 52 2.62 -9.75 -6.73
N PHE A 53 3.05 -9.34 -5.56
CA PHE A 53 3.07 -10.13 -4.34
C PHE A 53 2.16 -9.50 -3.29
N ALA A 54 1.90 -10.25 -2.23
CA ALA A 54 1.24 -9.73 -1.05
C ALA A 54 2.02 -10.12 0.21
N LEU A 55 1.88 -9.31 1.24
CA LEU A 55 2.22 -9.65 2.62
C LEU A 55 1.03 -9.34 3.51
N ASN A 56 1.00 -9.89 4.72
CA ASN A 56 -0.03 -9.61 5.70
C ASN A 56 0.54 -8.79 6.85
N SER A 57 -0.28 -7.92 7.41
CA SER A 57 0.04 -7.14 8.60
C SER A 57 -1.13 -7.16 9.56
N ILE A 58 -0.86 -7.35 10.85
CA ILE A 58 -1.83 -7.22 11.94
C ILE A 58 -1.28 -6.21 12.94
N HIS A 59 -2.08 -5.17 13.22
CA HIS A 59 -1.72 -4.13 14.19
C HIS A 59 -2.80 -3.97 15.29
N TYR A 60 -4.02 -4.43 15.01
CA TYR A 60 -5.12 -4.43 15.96
C TYR A 60 -5.69 -5.84 16.03
N ASP A 61 -5.93 -6.31 17.25
CA ASP A 61 -6.73 -7.50 17.56
C ASP A 61 -8.04 -7.00 18.16
N ASP A 62 -9.12 -7.06 17.38
CA ASP A 62 -10.41 -6.39 17.61
C ASP A 62 -10.28 -4.90 17.96
N THR A 63 -10.27 -4.57 19.24
CA THR A 63 -10.21 -3.20 19.78
C THR A 63 -8.87 -2.88 20.43
N ARG A 64 -7.97 -3.87 20.55
CA ARG A 64 -6.68 -3.71 21.22
C ARG A 64 -5.57 -3.50 20.20
N LYS A 65 -4.93 -2.33 20.29
CA LYS A 65 -3.66 -2.08 19.59
C LYS A 65 -2.59 -3.02 20.14
N LEU A 66 -1.93 -3.76 19.27
CA LEU A 66 -0.80 -4.62 19.64
C LEU A 66 0.43 -3.76 19.95
N ASP A 67 1.29 -4.24 20.85
CA ASP A 67 2.55 -3.55 21.20
C ASP A 67 3.54 -3.53 20.02
N SER A 68 3.36 -4.45 19.05
CA SER A 68 4.13 -4.54 17.82
C SER A 68 3.26 -4.97 16.65
N VAL A 69 3.56 -4.48 15.46
CA VAL A 69 2.90 -4.88 14.21
C VAL A 69 3.44 -6.27 13.82
N GLU A 70 2.56 -7.26 13.73
CA GLU A 70 2.91 -8.57 13.20
C GLU A 70 2.89 -8.53 11.66
N VAL A 71 3.98 -8.97 11.02
CA VAL A 71 4.10 -9.02 9.56
C VAL A 71 4.48 -10.43 9.12
N PHE A 72 3.67 -11.03 8.25
CA PHE A 72 3.86 -12.40 7.78
C PHE A 72 3.58 -12.53 6.27
N ASN A 73 3.82 -13.73 5.72
CA ASN A 73 3.76 -14.01 4.27
C ASN A 73 4.66 -13.10 3.42
N ILE A 74 5.78 -12.63 3.99
CA ILE A 74 6.73 -11.76 3.27
C ILE A 74 7.31 -12.52 2.07
N PRO A 75 7.08 -12.05 0.82
CA PRO A 75 7.57 -12.71 -0.38
C PRO A 75 9.10 -12.69 -0.46
N ASN A 76 9.67 -13.58 -1.26
CA ASN A 76 11.09 -13.52 -1.57
C ASN A 76 11.34 -12.41 -2.61
N LEU A 77 12.00 -11.33 -2.19
CA LEU A 77 12.29 -10.17 -3.04
C LEU A 77 13.73 -10.11 -3.56
N SER A 78 14.55 -11.14 -3.34
CA SER A 78 15.99 -11.14 -3.65
C SER A 78 16.34 -10.92 -5.12
N ALA A 79 15.40 -11.09 -6.04
CA ALA A 79 15.60 -10.89 -7.49
C ALA A 79 15.21 -9.47 -7.96
N TYR A 80 14.68 -8.63 -7.08
CA TYR A 80 14.10 -7.32 -7.41
C TYR A 80 14.92 -6.18 -6.82
N LYS A 81 14.93 -5.02 -7.49
CA LYS A 81 15.69 -3.84 -7.06
C LYS A 81 14.81 -2.66 -6.69
N ARG A 82 13.64 -2.51 -7.32
CA ARG A 82 12.73 -1.38 -7.11
C ARG A 82 11.34 -1.91 -6.76
N VAL A 83 11.07 -1.95 -5.46
CA VAL A 83 9.84 -2.50 -4.93
C VAL A 83 8.88 -1.37 -4.57
N LEU A 84 7.64 -1.45 -5.05
CA LEU A 84 6.56 -0.57 -4.63
C LEU A 84 5.69 -1.30 -3.60
N LEU A 85 5.68 -0.80 -2.36
CA LEU A 85 4.77 -1.23 -1.31
C LEU A 85 3.44 -0.49 -1.45
N ILE A 86 2.32 -1.19 -1.37
CA ILE A 86 1.01 -0.68 -1.76
C ILE A 86 0.02 -0.90 -0.62
N ASP A 87 -0.70 0.17 -0.25
CA ASP A 87 -1.81 0.13 0.70
C ASP A 87 -2.95 1.04 0.23
N ASP A 88 -4.15 0.91 0.76
CA ASP A 88 -5.27 1.80 0.41
C ASP A 88 -5.16 3.18 1.08
N ILE A 89 -4.80 3.22 2.37
CA ILE A 89 -4.67 4.43 3.18
C ILE A 89 -3.47 4.41 4.13
N VAL A 90 -2.81 5.55 4.30
CA VAL A 90 -1.89 5.79 5.43
C VAL A 90 -2.57 6.64 6.49
N ASP A 91 -2.91 6.03 7.64
CA ASP A 91 -3.47 6.75 8.80
C ASP A 91 -2.37 7.26 9.76
N SER A 92 -1.94 6.43 10.74
CA SER A 92 -0.83 6.79 11.64
C SER A 92 0.54 6.59 10.97
N GLY A 93 0.62 5.66 10.01
CA GLY A 93 1.87 5.26 9.36
C GLY A 93 2.72 4.25 10.15
N GLU A 94 2.25 3.79 11.32
CA GLU A 94 2.99 2.86 12.18
C GLU A 94 3.20 1.48 11.53
N SER A 95 2.13 0.87 10.99
CA SER A 95 2.21 -0.42 10.29
C SER A 95 3.19 -0.35 9.12
N LEU A 96 3.06 0.69 8.30
CA LEU A 96 3.94 0.93 7.15
C LEU A 96 5.39 1.16 7.56
N SER A 97 5.64 1.87 8.67
CA SER A 97 6.98 2.08 9.21
C SER A 97 7.65 0.75 9.58
N GLU A 98 6.91 -0.11 10.28
CA GLU A 98 7.43 -1.41 10.71
C GLU A 98 7.62 -2.37 9.52
N ILE A 99 6.69 -2.43 8.59
CA ILE A 99 6.84 -3.20 7.35
C ILE A 99 8.06 -2.73 6.56
N LYS A 100 8.23 -1.41 6.38
CA LYS A 100 9.39 -0.81 5.69
C LYS A 100 10.69 -1.19 6.38
N ARG A 101 10.72 -1.17 7.72
CA ARG A 101 11.88 -1.59 8.53
C ARG A 101 12.22 -3.07 8.31
N ILE A 102 11.25 -3.96 8.40
CA ILE A 102 11.43 -5.41 8.23
C ILE A 102 11.90 -5.72 6.80
N LEU A 103 11.26 -5.14 5.77
CA LEU A 103 11.64 -5.37 4.38
C LEU A 103 13.05 -4.88 4.07
N LYS A 104 13.45 -3.70 4.58
CA LYS A 104 14.83 -3.20 4.41
C LYS A 104 15.87 -4.02 5.15
N ALA A 105 15.54 -4.58 6.32
CA ALA A 105 16.43 -5.48 7.04
C ALA A 105 16.63 -6.81 6.28
N LYS A 106 15.56 -7.37 5.71
CA LYS A 106 15.60 -8.65 4.97
C LYS A 106 16.19 -8.51 3.57
N PHE A 107 15.96 -7.38 2.91
CA PHE A 107 16.39 -7.12 1.53
C PHE A 107 17.06 -5.74 1.42
N PRO A 108 18.27 -5.55 1.97
CA PRO A 108 18.90 -4.22 2.07
C PRO A 108 19.26 -3.58 0.72
N HIS A 109 19.21 -4.35 -0.37
CA HIS A 109 19.52 -3.88 -1.72
C HIS A 109 18.31 -3.25 -2.43
N ILE A 110 17.09 -3.38 -1.89
CA ILE A 110 15.89 -2.86 -2.56
C ILE A 110 15.75 -1.35 -2.30
N GLU A 111 15.50 -0.61 -3.36
CA GLU A 111 14.88 0.70 -3.27
C GLU A 111 13.37 0.47 -3.04
N LEU A 112 12.88 0.89 -1.87
CA LEU A 112 11.48 0.68 -1.46
C LEU A 112 10.76 2.02 -1.41
N LYS A 113 9.70 2.16 -2.22
CA LYS A 113 8.77 3.30 -2.19
C LYS A 113 7.35 2.82 -1.88
N ILE A 114 6.49 3.74 -1.45
CA ILE A 114 5.12 3.46 -1.02
C ILE A 114 4.13 4.18 -1.92
N ALA A 115 3.07 3.48 -2.31
CA ALA A 115 1.92 4.05 -3.00
C ALA A 115 0.62 3.79 -2.24
N THR A 116 -0.18 4.84 -2.03
CA THR A 116 -1.53 4.73 -1.48
C THR A 116 -2.53 5.61 -2.23
N ILE A 117 -3.83 5.35 -2.09
CA ILE A 117 -4.85 6.29 -2.56
C ILE A 117 -4.92 7.46 -1.59
N PHE A 118 -5.15 7.12 -0.32
CA PHE A 118 -5.37 8.08 0.75
C PHE A 118 -4.16 8.20 1.68
N TYR A 119 -3.98 9.37 2.27
CA TYR A 119 -2.99 9.61 3.32
C TYR A 119 -3.50 10.67 4.30
N LYS A 120 -3.02 10.65 5.53
CA LYS A 120 -3.16 11.78 6.46
C LYS A 120 -1.85 12.55 6.56
N LYS A 121 -1.92 13.89 6.58
CA LYS A 121 -0.74 14.74 6.81
C LYS A 121 -0.07 14.50 8.16
N THR A 122 -0.84 14.02 9.13
CA THR A 122 -0.37 13.66 10.47
C THR A 122 0.35 12.30 10.51
N ALA A 123 0.35 11.54 9.42
CA ALA A 123 1.02 10.24 9.38
C ALA A 123 2.53 10.40 9.60
N LEU A 124 3.10 9.53 10.43
CA LEU A 124 4.53 9.48 10.73
C LEU A 124 5.40 9.27 9.49
N LEU A 125 4.83 8.58 8.50
CA LEU A 125 5.46 8.27 7.25
C LEU A 125 4.55 8.76 6.12
N GLN A 126 5.08 9.61 5.26
CA GLN A 126 4.38 10.05 4.05
C GLN A 126 4.73 9.12 2.88
N PRO A 127 3.73 8.64 2.12
CA PRO A 127 3.98 7.82 0.94
C PRO A 127 4.64 8.65 -0.17
N GLU A 128 5.56 8.05 -0.92
CA GLU A 128 6.18 8.71 -2.07
C GLU A 128 5.16 8.93 -3.22
N PHE A 129 4.14 8.08 -3.30
CA PHE A 129 3.03 8.22 -4.25
C PHE A 129 1.69 8.22 -3.50
N SER A 130 0.94 9.30 -3.61
CA SER A 130 -0.43 9.38 -3.09
C SER A 130 -1.33 10.25 -3.95
N VAL A 131 -2.64 10.16 -3.72
CA VAL A 131 -3.64 10.92 -4.50
C VAL A 131 -4.34 11.96 -3.64
N LYS A 132 -4.95 11.54 -2.53
CA LYS A 132 -5.89 12.37 -1.77
C LYS A 132 -5.57 12.37 -0.28
N GLU A 133 -5.70 13.53 0.35
CA GLU A 133 -5.69 13.62 1.81
C GLU A 133 -7.01 13.10 2.36
N ALA A 134 -6.96 12.20 3.35
CA ALA A 134 -8.15 11.73 4.07
C ALA A 134 -8.46 12.66 5.25
N SER A 135 -9.43 13.55 5.07
CA SER A 135 -9.93 14.46 6.12
C SER A 135 -11.07 13.86 6.96
N GLU A 136 -11.66 12.76 6.51
CA GLU A 136 -12.77 12.07 7.15
C GLU A 136 -12.68 10.55 6.94
N TRP A 137 -13.55 9.79 7.61
CA TRP A 137 -13.62 8.34 7.40
C TRP A 137 -13.96 8.00 5.94
N VAL A 138 -13.20 7.09 5.34
CA VAL A 138 -13.37 6.61 3.98
C VAL A 138 -13.98 5.22 4.04
N GLU A 139 -15.13 5.06 3.41
CA GLU A 139 -15.76 3.77 3.15
C GLU A 139 -15.45 3.38 1.70
N PHE A 140 -14.70 2.32 1.50
CA PHE A 140 -14.28 1.89 0.18
C PHE A 140 -15.37 1.05 -0.50
N TYR A 141 -15.44 1.08 -1.83
CA TYR A 141 -16.41 0.25 -2.58
C TYR A 141 -16.28 -1.27 -2.32
N TRP A 142 -15.14 -1.72 -1.77
CA TRP A 142 -14.88 -3.12 -1.41
C TRP A 142 -15.19 -3.45 0.05
N ASP A 143 -15.59 -2.47 0.86
CA ASP A 143 -16.03 -2.70 2.24
C ASP A 143 -17.44 -3.30 2.19
N ILE A 144 -17.51 -4.63 2.23
CA ILE A 144 -18.75 -5.40 2.19
C ILE A 144 -19.04 -5.91 3.61
N GLU A 145 -20.18 -5.53 4.16
CA GLU A 145 -20.70 -5.99 5.45
C GLU A 145 -21.71 -7.14 5.27
N LEU A 146 -21.82 -8.01 6.29
CA LEU A 146 -22.77 -9.13 6.35
C LEU A 146 -23.93 -8.83 7.29
#